data_AF-A0A257I123-F1
#
_entry.id   AF-A0A257I123-F1
#
_cell.length_a   1.000
_cell.length_b   1.000
_cell.length_c   1.000
_cell.angle_alpha   90.00
_cell.angle_beta   90.00
_cell.angle_gamma   90.00
#
_symmetry.space_group_name_H-M   'P 1'
#
loop_
_entity.id
_entity.type
_entity.pdbx_description
1 polymer ?
#
loop_
_entity_poly.entity_id
_entity_poly.type
_entity_poly.pdbx_seq_one_letter_code
_entity_poly.pdbx_strand_id
1 'polypeptide(L)'
;MGFFDLFKRKASKDSNKKQPLLAKLLFNNHETFELKVLIDHLVNEWKSSITNINGGNGKASFQLNGQTVILTTVIERIPFTEMQSNASIAYNWDTAEKDLKNHNLHVVVSVIESQHDEIEKAQVHNIVLASILTTTKCIGIYHLSQQLIIPSKAFLEIAQKVKKTDLPDWD
;
A
#
# COMPACT_ATOMS: atom_id res chain seq x y z
N MET A 1 -24.48 33.91 -34.37
CA MET A 1 -24.54 33.52 -32.95
C MET A 1 -25.05 32.10 -32.88
N GLY A 2 -24.28 31.17 -32.32
CA GLY A 2 -24.74 29.77 -32.17
C GLY A 2 -23.67 28.80 -31.71
N PHE A 3 -23.70 28.48 -30.41
CA PHE A 3 -23.50 27.16 -29.81
C PHE A 3 -22.17 26.39 -29.94
N PHE A 4 -20.99 27.03 -29.88
CA PHE A 4 -19.72 26.29 -29.71
C PHE A 4 -18.70 26.87 -28.70
N ASP A 5 -19.07 27.89 -27.90
CA ASP A 5 -18.13 28.50 -26.94
C ASP A 5 -18.25 28.00 -25.49
N LEU A 6 -19.09 27.00 -25.20
CA LEU A 6 -19.29 26.46 -23.83
C LEU A 6 -18.36 25.27 -23.47
N PHE A 7 -17.51 24.81 -24.39
CA PHE A 7 -16.55 23.71 -24.14
C PHE A 7 -15.07 24.15 -24.17
N LYS A 8 -14.79 25.43 -23.92
CA LYS A 8 -13.45 25.90 -23.53
C LYS A 8 -13.41 26.25 -22.05
N ARG A 9 -13.86 25.34 -21.19
CA ARG A 9 -13.37 25.34 -19.81
C ARG A 9 -11.96 24.79 -19.87
N LYS A 10 -10.96 25.70 -19.88
CA LYS A 10 -9.55 25.37 -19.66
C LYS A 10 -9.51 24.29 -18.57
N ALA A 11 -8.99 23.12 -18.91
CA ALA A 11 -8.48 22.22 -17.89
C ALA A 11 -7.37 23.01 -17.20
N SER A 12 -7.72 23.69 -16.10
CA SER A 12 -6.74 24.09 -15.11
C SER A 12 -6.17 22.77 -14.61
N LYS A 13 -5.06 22.38 -15.23
CA LYS A 13 -4.18 21.33 -14.74
C LYS A 13 -3.71 21.86 -13.38
N ASP A 14 -4.45 21.52 -12.35
CA ASP A 14 -4.11 21.82 -10.97
C ASP A 14 -2.93 20.91 -10.65
N SER A 15 -1.74 21.36 -11.02
CA SER A 15 -0.49 20.60 -10.99
C SER A 15 0.06 20.40 -9.58
N ASN A 16 -0.77 20.62 -8.55
CA ASN A 16 -0.35 20.62 -7.15
C ASN A 16 -1.21 19.71 -6.24
N LYS A 17 -2.01 18.79 -6.82
CA LYS A 17 -2.64 17.73 -6.02
C LYS A 17 -1.62 16.65 -5.68
N LYS A 18 -1.16 16.66 -4.43
CA LYS A 18 -0.36 15.59 -3.81
C LYS A 18 -1.07 14.25 -4.02
N GLN A 19 -0.46 13.36 -4.81
CA GLN A 19 -1.04 12.05 -5.10
C GLN A 19 -0.79 11.10 -3.93
N PRO A 20 -1.79 10.31 -3.50
CA PRO A 20 -1.60 9.30 -2.48
C PRO A 20 -0.65 8.20 -2.97
N LEU A 21 0.17 7.65 -2.07
CA LEU A 21 0.80 6.37 -2.32
C LEU A 21 -0.23 5.27 -2.09
N LEU A 22 -0.33 4.35 -3.05
CA LEU A 22 -1.32 3.28 -3.05
C LEU A 22 -0.65 1.93 -3.25
N ALA A 23 -1.11 0.94 -2.49
CA ALA A 23 -0.79 -0.45 -2.68
C ALA A 23 -2.01 -1.33 -2.41
N LYS A 24 -2.09 -2.46 -3.09
CA LYS A 24 -3.09 -3.50 -2.83
C LYS A 24 -2.40 -4.71 -2.25
N LEU A 25 -2.73 -5.06 -1.02
CA LEU A 25 -2.26 -6.26 -0.35
C LEU A 25 -3.21 -7.40 -0.67
N LEU A 26 -2.68 -8.52 -1.16
CA LEU A 26 -3.47 -9.63 -1.70
C LEU A 26 -3.57 -10.74 -0.66
N PHE A 27 -4.78 -11.26 -0.44
CA PHE A 27 -5.04 -12.29 0.56
C PHE A 27 -5.88 -13.44 0.02
N ASN A 28 -5.75 -14.57 0.69
CA ASN A 28 -6.60 -15.74 0.53
C ASN A 28 -7.54 -15.87 1.74
N ASN A 29 -8.52 -16.78 1.64
CA ASN A 29 -9.32 -17.27 2.78
C ASN A 29 -10.08 -16.20 3.58
N HIS A 30 -10.47 -15.08 2.97
CA HIS A 30 -11.25 -14.04 3.67
C HIS A 30 -10.52 -13.39 4.87
N GLU A 31 -9.19 -13.53 4.96
CA GLU A 31 -8.36 -12.89 5.98
C GLU A 31 -8.19 -11.39 5.72
N THR A 32 -8.10 -10.58 6.77
CA THR A 32 -7.80 -9.14 6.67
C THR A 32 -6.95 -8.69 7.87
N PHE A 33 -6.58 -7.42 7.91
CA PHE A 33 -5.88 -6.83 9.05
C PHE A 33 -6.80 -6.69 10.28
N GLU A 34 -6.25 -7.00 11.45
CA GLU A 34 -6.82 -6.65 12.74
C GLU A 34 -6.21 -5.33 13.23
N LEU A 35 -7.05 -4.31 13.44
CA LEU A 35 -6.56 -2.95 13.71
C LEU A 35 -5.71 -2.91 14.99
N LYS A 36 -6.15 -3.57 16.06
CA LYS A 36 -5.41 -3.59 17.32
C LYS A 36 -4.04 -4.23 17.16
N VAL A 37 -3.96 -5.40 16.52
CA VAL A 37 -2.70 -6.12 16.28
C VAL A 37 -1.74 -5.30 15.43
N LEU A 38 -2.27 -4.64 14.39
CA LEU A 38 -1.48 -3.76 13.53
C LEU A 38 -0.90 -2.57 14.30
N ILE A 39 -1.72 -1.88 15.10
CA ILE A 39 -1.30 -0.72 15.90
C ILE A 39 -0.27 -1.13 16.94
N ASP A 40 -0.52 -2.24 17.64
CA ASP A 40 0.42 -2.80 18.63
C ASP A 40 1.78 -3.11 17.96
N HIS A 41 1.78 -3.70 16.76
CA HIS A 41 3.01 -3.98 16.00
C HIS A 41 3.72 -2.69 15.59
N LEU A 42 3.01 -1.70 15.05
CA LEU A 42 3.61 -0.42 14.62
C LEU A 42 4.27 0.33 15.79
N VAL A 43 3.63 0.37 16.95
CA VAL A 43 4.18 1.03 18.15
C VAL A 43 5.38 0.25 18.69
N ASN A 44 5.26 -1.07 18.84
CA ASN A 44 6.28 -1.86 19.53
C ASN A 44 7.50 -2.14 18.65
N GLU A 45 7.28 -2.49 17.37
CA GLU A 45 8.35 -2.88 16.45
C GLU A 45 8.97 -1.70 15.74
N TRP A 46 8.18 -0.72 15.33
CA TRP A 46 8.66 0.41 14.53
C TRP A 46 8.81 1.71 15.32
N LYS A 47 8.52 1.70 16.62
CA LYS A 47 8.59 2.88 17.52
C LYS A 47 7.86 4.10 16.94
N SER A 48 6.79 3.86 16.19
CA SER A 48 6.08 4.91 15.45
C SER A 48 5.10 5.66 16.35
N SER A 49 4.94 6.97 16.09
CA SER A 49 3.95 7.80 16.78
C SER A 49 2.61 7.69 16.05
N ILE A 50 1.58 7.23 16.76
CA ILE A 50 0.24 7.01 16.18
C ILE A 50 -0.81 7.82 16.91
N THR A 51 -1.62 8.56 16.16
CA THR A 51 -2.74 9.36 16.70
C THR A 51 -3.96 9.26 15.79
N ASN A 52 -5.08 9.84 16.22
CA ASN A 52 -6.30 9.99 15.41
C ASN A 52 -6.80 8.66 14.79
N ILE A 53 -6.76 7.58 15.58
CA ILE A 53 -7.21 6.24 15.18
C ILE A 53 -8.73 6.23 15.08
N ASN A 54 -9.25 5.84 13.92
CA ASN A 54 -10.67 5.75 13.62
C ASN A 54 -10.98 4.45 12.86
N GLY A 55 -12.20 3.94 13.02
CA GLY A 55 -12.66 2.72 12.36
C GLY A 55 -12.32 1.44 13.14
N GLY A 56 -12.14 0.34 12.43
CA GLY A 56 -11.93 -0.99 13.01
C GLY A 56 -11.33 -1.98 12.02
N ASN A 57 -11.53 -3.26 12.30
CA ASN A 57 -11.04 -4.33 11.43
C ASN A 57 -11.61 -4.16 10.00
N GLY A 58 -10.74 -4.32 9.02
CA GLY A 58 -11.08 -4.21 7.61
C GLY A 58 -11.31 -2.79 7.07
N LYS A 59 -11.58 -1.77 7.89
CA LYS A 59 -11.63 -0.36 7.46
C LYS A 59 -11.19 0.57 8.59
N ALA A 60 -10.07 1.24 8.40
CA ALA A 60 -9.50 2.11 9.41
C ALA A 60 -8.79 3.33 8.81
N SER A 61 -8.65 4.38 9.60
CA SER A 61 -7.74 5.48 9.32
C SER A 61 -7.03 5.92 10.60
N PHE A 62 -5.79 6.37 10.47
CA PHE A 62 -4.99 6.88 11.58
C PHE A 62 -3.89 7.80 11.06
N GLN A 63 -3.28 8.57 11.95
CA GLN A 63 -2.05 9.29 11.64
C GLN A 63 -0.85 8.51 12.15
N LEU A 64 0.17 8.36 11.31
CA LEU A 64 1.44 7.74 11.65
C LEU A 64 2.58 8.69 11.25
N ASN A 65 3.35 9.15 12.24
CA ASN A 65 4.42 10.15 12.04
C ASN A 65 3.92 11.38 11.26
N GLY A 66 2.73 11.87 11.59
CA GLY A 66 2.11 13.03 10.93
C GLY A 66 1.45 12.74 9.57
N GLN A 67 1.68 11.56 8.97
CA GLN A 67 1.07 11.18 7.68
C GLN A 67 -0.26 10.47 7.89
N THR A 68 -1.25 10.71 7.02
CA THR A 68 -2.57 10.05 7.15
C THR A 68 -2.56 8.71 6.42
N VAL A 69 -2.86 7.64 7.15
CA VAL A 69 -2.98 6.28 6.63
C VAL A 69 -4.45 5.90 6.56
N ILE A 70 -4.88 5.35 5.42
CA ILE A 70 -6.23 4.82 5.22
C ILE A 70 -6.10 3.37 4.73
N LEU A 71 -6.85 2.48 5.40
CA LEU A 71 -6.90 1.05 5.10
C LEU A 71 -8.34 0.66 4.77
N THR A 72 -8.54 -0.10 3.70
CA THR A 72 -9.87 -0.62 3.35
C THR A 72 -9.77 -1.99 2.71
N THR A 73 -10.53 -2.93 3.24
CA THR A 73 -10.70 -4.28 2.71
C THR A 73 -11.77 -4.28 1.65
N VAL A 74 -11.45 -4.86 0.51
CA VAL A 74 -12.36 -5.12 -0.59
C VAL A 74 -12.48 -6.63 -0.70
N ILE A 75 -13.66 -7.17 -0.37
CA ILE A 75 -13.96 -8.62 -0.39
C ILE A 75 -14.27 -9.05 -1.83
N GLU A 76 -13.38 -8.69 -2.75
CA GLU A 76 -13.45 -9.04 -4.15
C GLU A 76 -12.04 -9.36 -4.67
N ARG A 77 -12.00 -10.37 -5.53
CA ARG A 77 -10.83 -10.69 -6.33
C ARG A 77 -10.60 -9.58 -7.35
N ILE A 78 -9.34 -9.16 -7.49
CA ILE A 78 -8.90 -8.41 -8.66
C ILE A 78 -8.89 -9.37 -9.86
N PRO A 79 -9.56 -9.05 -10.98
CA PRO A 79 -9.54 -9.91 -12.15
C PRO A 79 -8.10 -10.28 -12.53
N PHE A 80 -7.82 -11.58 -12.68
CA PHE A 80 -6.44 -12.03 -12.91
C PHE A 80 -5.85 -11.46 -14.20
N THR A 81 -6.69 -11.18 -15.20
CA THR A 81 -6.29 -10.49 -16.44
C THR A 81 -5.65 -9.12 -16.21
N GLU A 82 -5.97 -8.42 -15.12
CA GLU A 82 -5.34 -7.14 -14.75
C GLU A 82 -3.94 -7.31 -14.17
N MET A 83 -3.64 -8.49 -13.63
CA MET A 83 -2.38 -8.78 -12.94
C MET A 83 -1.47 -9.73 -13.73
N GLN A 84 -2.00 -10.41 -14.76
CA GLN A 84 -1.31 -11.49 -15.46
C GLN A 84 0.03 -11.05 -16.03
N SER A 85 0.09 -9.89 -16.69
CA SER A 85 1.33 -9.34 -17.24
C SER A 85 2.40 -9.09 -16.18
N ASN A 86 1.97 -8.75 -14.96
CA ASN A 86 2.86 -8.41 -13.87
C ASN A 86 3.30 -9.67 -13.12
N ALA A 87 2.39 -10.65 -13.01
CA ALA A 87 2.65 -11.95 -12.43
C ALA A 87 3.64 -12.77 -13.26
N SER A 88 3.53 -12.71 -14.60
CA SER A 88 4.41 -13.46 -15.50
C SER A 88 5.85 -12.96 -15.51
N ILE A 89 6.09 -11.71 -15.10
CA ILE A 89 7.42 -11.09 -15.01
C ILE A 89 7.92 -10.94 -13.57
N ALA A 90 7.23 -11.53 -12.59
CA ALA A 90 7.59 -11.46 -11.19
C ALA A 90 8.84 -12.34 -10.90
N TYR A 91 10.03 -11.78 -11.14
CA TYR A 91 11.32 -12.49 -11.10
C TYR A 91 11.58 -13.27 -9.79
N ASN A 92 11.06 -12.77 -8.66
CA ASN A 92 11.27 -13.34 -7.33
C ASN A 92 10.05 -14.15 -6.83
N TRP A 93 9.13 -14.50 -7.73
CA TRP A 93 7.91 -15.24 -7.40
C TRP A 93 7.51 -16.19 -8.53
N ASP A 94 8.26 -17.28 -8.70
CA ASP A 94 8.04 -18.29 -9.76
C ASP A 94 6.61 -18.85 -9.80
N THR A 95 5.93 -18.89 -8.64
CA THR A 95 4.56 -19.38 -8.51
C THR A 95 3.49 -18.29 -8.56
N ALA A 96 3.84 -17.04 -8.88
CA ALA A 96 2.93 -15.89 -8.83
C ALA A 96 1.62 -16.13 -9.58
N GLU A 97 1.65 -16.60 -10.82
CA GLU A 97 0.42 -16.85 -11.57
C GLU A 97 -0.52 -17.84 -10.89
N LYS A 98 0.04 -18.89 -10.26
CA LYS A 98 -0.74 -19.92 -9.57
C LYS A 98 -1.30 -19.39 -8.26
N ASP A 99 -0.49 -18.70 -7.49
CA ASP A 99 -0.85 -18.21 -6.15
C ASP A 99 -1.90 -17.09 -6.26
N LEU A 100 -1.71 -16.18 -7.22
CA LEU A 100 -2.60 -15.05 -7.47
C LEU A 100 -3.91 -15.46 -8.15
N LYS A 101 -4.00 -16.61 -8.79
CA LYS A 101 -5.29 -17.15 -9.27
C LYS A 101 -6.24 -17.52 -8.15
N ASN A 102 -5.79 -17.58 -6.90
CA ASN A 102 -6.59 -18.02 -5.75
C ASN A 102 -6.95 -16.89 -4.77
N HIS A 103 -6.33 -15.72 -4.85
CA HIS A 103 -6.68 -14.58 -3.99
C HIS A 103 -8.16 -14.23 -4.09
N ASN A 104 -8.79 -13.86 -2.99
CA ASN A 104 -10.25 -13.64 -2.95
C ASN A 104 -10.64 -12.30 -2.32
N LEU A 105 -9.67 -11.52 -1.86
CA LEU A 105 -9.85 -10.16 -1.39
C LEU A 105 -8.52 -9.39 -1.51
N HIS A 106 -8.61 -8.08 -1.34
CA HIS A 106 -7.44 -7.24 -1.17
C HIS A 106 -7.66 -6.13 -0.15
N VAL A 107 -6.59 -5.71 0.54
CA VAL A 107 -6.57 -4.51 1.37
C VAL A 107 -5.90 -3.40 0.59
N VAL A 108 -6.63 -2.31 0.36
CA VAL A 108 -6.07 -1.07 -0.17
C VAL A 108 -5.42 -0.31 0.97
N VAL A 109 -4.15 -0.02 0.82
CA VAL A 109 -3.37 0.85 1.70
C VAL A 109 -3.14 2.17 0.98
N SER A 110 -3.51 3.26 1.62
CA SER A 110 -3.26 4.61 1.12
C SER A 110 -2.55 5.45 2.16
N VAL A 111 -1.48 6.11 1.75
CA VAL A 111 -0.81 7.14 2.56
C VAL A 111 -0.97 8.48 1.86
N ILE A 112 -1.62 9.41 2.55
CA ILE A 112 -1.89 10.76 2.08
C ILE A 112 -0.97 11.71 2.85
N GLU A 113 -0.29 12.55 2.09
CA GLU A 113 0.66 13.51 2.61
C GLU A 113 -0.03 14.63 3.41
N SER A 114 0.46 14.91 4.62
CA SER A 114 0.04 16.10 5.39
C SER A 114 0.97 17.30 5.16
N GLN A 115 2.27 17.08 4.90
CA GLN A 115 3.33 18.09 4.66
C GLN A 115 4.36 17.58 3.63
N HIS A 116 5.02 18.48 2.88
CA HIS A 116 5.84 18.21 1.67
C HIS A 116 7.11 17.33 1.87
N ASP A 117 6.98 16.08 2.29
CA ASP A 117 8.09 15.12 2.36
C ASP A 117 7.72 13.76 1.75
N GLU A 118 8.16 13.56 0.51
CA GLU A 118 7.93 12.33 -0.24
C GLU A 118 8.68 11.12 0.35
N ILE A 119 9.82 11.37 1.01
CA ILE A 119 10.63 10.32 1.63
C ILE A 119 9.90 9.82 2.88
N GLU A 120 9.43 10.71 3.74
CA GLU A 120 8.64 10.34 4.92
C GLU A 120 7.37 9.59 4.52
N LYS A 121 6.67 10.06 3.48
CA LYS A 121 5.47 9.39 2.95
C LYS A 121 5.78 7.96 2.49
N ALA A 122 6.89 7.77 1.78
CA ALA A 122 7.33 6.43 1.33
C ALA A 122 7.74 5.54 2.50
N GLN A 123 8.42 6.10 3.52
CA GLN A 123 8.78 5.38 4.75
C GLN A 123 7.54 4.92 5.50
N VAL A 124 6.56 5.81 5.74
CA VAL A 124 5.29 5.46 6.38
C VAL A 124 4.57 4.37 5.59
N HIS A 125 4.49 4.50 4.27
CA HIS A 125 3.86 3.48 3.42
C HIS A 125 4.53 2.12 3.58
N ASN A 126 5.87 2.06 3.51
CA ASN A 126 6.60 0.80 3.66
C ASN A 126 6.48 0.18 5.06
N ILE A 127 6.51 1.00 6.12
CA ILE A 127 6.32 0.56 7.51
C ILE A 127 4.93 -0.06 7.70
N VAL A 128 3.88 0.56 7.15
CA VAL A 128 2.51 0.05 7.20
C VAL A 128 2.39 -1.26 6.42
N LEU A 129 2.91 -1.32 5.19
CA LEU A 129 2.92 -2.55 4.39
C LEU A 129 3.64 -3.69 5.12
N ALA A 130 4.85 -3.45 5.63
CA ALA A 130 5.63 -4.44 6.38
C ALA A 130 4.90 -4.92 7.63
N SER A 131 4.22 -4.02 8.34
CA SER A 131 3.47 -4.38 9.55
C SER A 131 2.23 -5.22 9.23
N ILE A 132 1.48 -4.89 8.17
CA ILE A 132 0.35 -5.73 7.75
C ILE A 132 0.86 -7.10 7.30
N LEU A 133 1.92 -7.16 6.48
CA LEU A 133 2.51 -8.42 6.03
C LEU A 133 3.03 -9.30 7.17
N THR A 134 3.52 -8.70 8.25
CA THR A 134 4.04 -9.43 9.42
C THR A 134 2.92 -9.95 10.32
N THR A 135 1.80 -9.22 10.41
CA THR A 135 0.68 -9.52 11.31
C THR A 135 -0.44 -10.34 10.65
N THR A 136 -0.27 -10.71 9.38
CA THR A 136 -1.28 -11.43 8.59
C THR A 136 -0.63 -12.46 7.65
N LYS A 137 -1.44 -13.29 6.98
CA LYS A 137 -1.00 -14.21 5.91
C LYS A 137 -1.22 -13.61 4.52
N CYS A 138 -1.01 -12.30 4.38
CA CYS A 138 -0.92 -11.64 3.07
C CYS A 138 0.04 -12.42 2.17
N ILE A 139 -0.35 -12.70 0.92
CA ILE A 139 0.51 -13.46 -0.02
C ILE A 139 1.43 -12.56 -0.83
N GLY A 140 1.06 -11.30 -1.05
CA GLY A 140 1.91 -10.35 -1.74
C GLY A 140 1.29 -8.97 -1.90
N ILE A 141 2.06 -8.08 -2.51
CA ILE A 141 1.73 -6.68 -2.73
C ILE A 141 1.62 -6.44 -4.23
N TYR A 142 0.56 -5.75 -4.64
CA TYR A 142 0.37 -5.25 -6.00
C TYR A 142 0.41 -3.73 -6.03
N HIS A 143 1.44 -3.19 -6.68
CA HIS A 143 1.63 -1.77 -6.94
C HIS A 143 1.20 -1.45 -8.38
N LEU A 144 -0.04 -0.97 -8.54
CA LEU A 144 -0.62 -0.62 -9.84
C LEU A 144 0.21 0.41 -10.62
N SER A 145 0.67 1.47 -9.95
CA SER A 145 1.42 2.56 -10.60
C SER A 145 2.80 2.15 -11.10
N GLN A 146 3.40 1.14 -10.48
CA GLN A 146 4.74 0.65 -10.80
C GLN A 146 4.72 -0.64 -11.63
N GLN A 147 3.51 -1.13 -11.94
CA GLN A 147 3.30 -2.44 -12.57
C GLN A 147 4.07 -3.57 -11.88
N LEU A 148 4.14 -3.53 -10.55
CA LEU A 148 4.99 -4.43 -9.78
C LEU A 148 4.16 -5.32 -8.85
N ILE A 149 4.49 -6.60 -8.80
CA ILE A 149 3.96 -7.56 -7.82
C ILE A 149 5.13 -8.15 -7.05
N ILE A 150 5.02 -8.16 -5.71
CA ILE A 150 6.09 -8.62 -4.82
C ILE A 150 5.50 -9.64 -3.84
N PRO A 151 6.13 -10.83 -3.66
CA PRO A 151 5.69 -11.77 -2.63
C PRO A 151 5.98 -11.22 -1.24
N SER A 152 5.10 -11.50 -0.28
CA SER A 152 5.21 -10.94 1.08
C SER A 152 6.57 -11.20 1.73
N LYS A 153 7.11 -12.41 1.55
CA LYS A 153 8.41 -12.79 2.10
C LYS A 153 9.54 -11.91 1.58
N ALA A 154 9.61 -11.68 0.26
CA ALA A 154 10.66 -10.85 -0.33
C ALA A 154 10.57 -9.40 0.14
N PHE A 155 9.35 -8.85 0.23
CA PHE A 155 9.16 -7.50 0.76
C PHE A 155 9.62 -7.38 2.22
N LEU A 156 9.25 -8.35 3.07
CA LEU A 156 9.65 -8.36 4.48
C LEU A 156 11.17 -8.48 4.65
N GLU A 157 11.85 -9.29 3.84
CA GLU A 157 13.31 -9.38 3.87
C GLU A 157 13.99 -8.04 3.55
N ILE A 158 13.46 -7.29 2.57
CA ILE A 158 13.94 -5.95 2.23
C ILE A 158 13.64 -4.97 3.37
N ALA A 159 12.42 -4.95 3.88
CA ALA A 159 12.00 -4.07 4.96
C ALA A 159 12.83 -4.29 6.23
N GLN A 160 13.17 -5.54 6.56
CA GLN A 160 14.04 -5.86 7.70
C GLN A 160 15.48 -5.39 7.50
N LYS A 161 16.01 -5.45 6.27
CA LYS A 161 17.35 -4.89 5.97
C LYS A 161 17.33 -3.38 6.15
N VAL A 162 16.35 -2.68 5.56
CA VAL A 162 16.20 -1.22 5.70
C VAL A 162 16.00 -0.79 7.17
N LYS A 163 15.35 -1.62 7.99
CA LYS A 163 15.21 -1.37 9.43
C LYS A 163 16.52 -1.52 10.21
N LYS A 164 17.41 -2.41 9.78
CA LYS A 164 18.66 -2.77 10.49
C LYS A 164 19.87 -1.95 10.06
N THR A 165 19.89 -1.50 8.82
CA THR A 165 20.94 -0.64 8.28
C THR A 165 20.44 0.81 8.36
N ASP A 166 21.21 1.70 8.99
CA ASP A 166 21.20 3.09 8.50
C ASP A 166 21.50 3.00 7.00
N LEU A 167 20.71 3.70 6.18
CA LEU A 167 20.89 3.72 4.72
C LEU A 167 22.39 3.86 4.42
N PRO A 168 22.97 3.10 3.47
CA PRO A 168 24.40 3.21 3.21
C PRO A 168 24.73 4.69 2.96
N ASP A 169 25.65 5.25 3.74
CA ASP A 169 26.19 6.57 3.44
C ASP A 169 26.92 6.44 2.11
N TRP A 170 26.39 7.08 1.08
CA TRP A 170 27.10 7.26 -0.19
C TRP A 170 28.04 8.46 0.00
N ASP A 171 29.11 8.23 0.78
CA ASP A 171 30.27 9.14 0.84
C ASP A 171 31.08 9.07 -0.48
#